data_AF-A0A9D0Y9G7-F1
#
_entry.id   AF-A0A9D0Y9G7-F1
#
_cell.length_a   1.000
_cell.length_b   1.000
_cell.length_c   1.000
_cell.angle_alpha   90.00
_cell.angle_beta   90.00
_cell.angle_gamma   90.00
#
_symmetry.space_group_name_H-M   'P 1'
#
loop_
_entity.id
_entity.type
_entity.pdbx_description
1 polymer ?
#
loop_
_entity_poly.entity_id
_entity_poly.type
_entity_poly.pdbx_seq_one_letter_code
_entity_poly.pdbx_strand_id
1 'polypeptide(L)'
;MPENDVALMGHLMRRAGFGAQYHELEARAAKGYEETVEELLNPDETTHGMDLDLAERYFIEWNHHVRCVPEYIAFRMINSKSQLEEKMILFWHGILCHTDSKNQSQIASHAEWEMLRRCGMGSFKDLLIEISKDPAMVYFLDNCLSHKDAINENYGRELLELFSLGVGMDG
;
A
#
# COMPACT_ATOMS: atom_id res chain seq x y z
N MET A 1 32.07 0.22 17.09
CA MET A 1 30.75 0.22 17.73
C MET A 1 29.78 1.13 16.95
N PRO A 2 30.09 2.40 16.60
CA PRO A 2 29.19 3.23 15.78
C PRO A 2 29.04 2.77 14.31
N GLU A 3 30.13 2.33 13.67
CA GLU A 3 30.10 1.87 12.26
C GLU A 3 29.21 0.64 12.04
N ASN A 4 29.11 -0.26 13.03
CA ASN A 4 28.24 -1.43 12.95
C ASN A 4 26.75 -1.03 13.00
N ASP A 5 26.42 0.00 13.77
CA ASP A 5 25.06 0.49 13.91
C ASP A 5 24.58 1.17 12.63
N VAL A 6 25.45 1.95 11.97
CA VAL A 6 25.16 2.55 10.65
C VAL A 6 24.98 1.48 9.57
N ALA A 7 25.81 0.43 9.56
CA ALA A 7 25.67 -0.66 8.60
C ALA A 7 24.36 -1.45 8.80
N LEU A 8 23.99 -1.72 10.06
CA LEU A 8 22.72 -2.36 10.42
C LEU A 8 21.53 -1.48 10.04
N MET A 9 21.58 -0.18 10.34
CA MET A 9 20.56 0.78 9.94
C MET A 9 20.41 0.85 8.41
N GLY A 10 21.54 0.82 7.68
CA GLY A 10 21.52 0.73 6.22
C GLY A 10 20.83 -0.52 5.71
N HIS A 11 21.01 -1.66 6.39
CA HIS A 11 20.27 -2.89 6.06
C HIS A 11 18.76 -2.71 6.29
N LEU A 12 18.36 -2.18 7.45
CA LEU A 12 16.95 -1.89 7.75
C LEU A 12 16.32 -1.00 6.69
N MET A 13 16.94 0.14 6.37
CA MET A 13 16.37 1.11 5.41
C MET A 13 16.27 0.57 3.98
N ARG A 14 17.13 -0.38 3.56
CA ARG A 14 16.97 -1.08 2.27
C ARG A 14 15.80 -2.08 2.26
N ARG A 15 15.46 -2.65 3.42
CA ARG A 15 14.33 -3.59 3.55
C ARG A 15 13.02 -2.84 3.72
N ALA A 16 12.99 -1.87 4.63
CA ALA A 16 11.81 -1.09 4.97
C ALA A 16 11.51 0.02 3.95
N GLY A 17 12.50 0.57 3.26
CA GLY A 17 12.31 1.60 2.23
C GLY A 17 13.04 1.25 0.93
N PHE A 18 13.53 2.27 0.24
CA PHE A 18 14.39 2.15 -0.95
C PHE A 18 15.87 2.44 -0.65
N GLY A 19 16.23 2.50 0.64
CA GLY A 19 17.52 2.97 1.13
C GLY A 19 17.40 4.31 1.84
N ALA A 20 18.55 4.86 2.24
CA ALA A 20 18.66 6.19 2.82
C ALA A 20 20.06 6.76 2.56
N GLN A 21 20.18 8.08 2.56
CA GLN A 21 21.46 8.77 2.46
C GLN A 21 22.29 8.55 3.73
N TYR A 22 23.61 8.63 3.61
CA TYR A 22 24.52 8.32 4.73
C TYR A 22 24.23 9.15 5.99
N HIS A 23 23.95 10.44 5.86
CA HIS A 23 23.62 11.31 7.00
C HIS A 23 22.28 10.93 7.67
N GLU A 24 21.31 10.42 6.91
CA GLU A 24 20.04 9.91 7.45
C GLU A 24 20.27 8.61 8.23
N LEU A 25 21.19 7.76 7.75
CA LEU A 25 21.59 6.55 8.45
C LEU A 25 22.29 6.87 9.78
N GLU A 26 23.17 7.87 9.81
CA GLU A 26 23.80 8.34 11.05
C GLU A 26 22.77 8.88 12.05
N ALA A 27 21.82 9.70 11.58
CA ALA A 27 20.75 10.24 12.41
C ALA A 27 19.85 9.14 13.01
N ARG A 28 19.44 8.16 12.19
CA ARG A 28 18.62 7.03 12.65
C ARG A 28 19.42 6.09 13.56
N ALA A 29 20.70 5.83 13.26
CA ALA A 29 21.57 5.03 14.13
C ALA A 29 21.74 5.69 15.50
N ALA A 30 21.85 7.02 15.55
CA ALA A 30 21.89 7.76 16.81
C ALA A 30 20.54 7.73 17.58
N LYS A 31 19.40 7.65 16.87
CA LYS A 31 18.07 7.45 17.47
C LYS A 31 17.95 6.07 18.14
N GLY A 32 18.57 5.05 17.53
CA GLY A 32 18.49 3.65 17.95
C GLY A 32 17.63 2.82 17.00
N TYR A 33 17.92 1.51 16.96
CA TYR A 33 17.29 0.60 16.01
C TYR A 33 15.81 0.38 16.30
N GLU A 34 15.48 0.03 17.54
CA GLU A 34 14.11 -0.29 17.99
C GLU A 34 13.17 0.91 17.81
N GLU A 35 13.65 2.08 18.20
CA GLU A 35 12.92 3.35 18.08
C GLU A 35 12.75 3.79 16.60
N THR A 36 13.68 3.39 15.72
CA THR A 36 13.50 3.58 14.27
C THR A 36 12.49 2.59 13.70
N VAL A 37 12.49 1.34 14.15
CA VAL A 37 11.50 0.33 13.72
C VAL A 37 10.10 0.76 14.15
N GLU A 38 9.94 1.24 15.38
CA GLU A 38 8.63 1.70 15.88
C GLU A 38 8.08 2.86 15.05
N GLU A 39 8.92 3.83 14.67
CA GLU A 39 8.55 4.93 13.77
C GLU A 39 8.13 4.41 12.38
N LEU A 40 8.87 3.45 11.82
CA LEU A 40 8.55 2.87 10.52
C LEU A 40 7.22 2.11 10.54
N LEU A 41 6.88 1.46 11.66
CA LEU A 41 5.64 0.68 11.82
C LEU A 41 4.41 1.54 12.11
N ASN A 42 4.60 2.77 12.60
CA ASN A 42 3.52 3.67 12.99
C ASN A 42 3.67 5.03 12.30
N PRO A 43 3.42 5.10 10.97
CA PRO A 43 3.42 6.38 10.26
C PRO A 43 2.31 7.29 10.77
N ASP A 44 2.58 8.59 10.82
CA ASP A 44 1.63 9.67 11.13
C ASP A 44 1.35 10.55 9.89
N GLU A 45 0.28 11.35 9.90
CA GLU A 45 -0.03 12.23 8.75
C GLU A 45 1.08 13.28 8.49
N THR A 46 1.90 13.59 9.49
CA THR A 46 3.03 14.53 9.38
C THR A 46 4.30 13.90 8.80
N THR A 47 4.38 12.57 8.74
CA THR A 47 5.55 11.81 8.28
C THR A 47 5.53 11.55 6.79
N HIS A 48 4.44 11.84 6.07
CA HIS A 48 4.50 11.83 4.62
C HIS A 48 5.52 12.83 4.09
N GLY A 49 5.66 14.01 4.73
CA GLY A 49 6.72 14.98 4.41
C GLY A 49 6.77 15.42 2.95
N MET A 50 5.66 15.26 2.22
CA MET A 50 5.55 15.55 0.79
C MET A 50 4.77 16.83 0.57
N ASP A 51 5.39 17.76 -0.18
CA ASP A 51 4.72 18.95 -0.71
C ASP A 51 3.91 18.56 -1.94
N LEU A 52 2.78 17.86 -1.73
CA LEU A 52 1.90 17.40 -2.80
C LEU A 52 1.33 18.56 -3.62
N ASP A 53 1.12 19.71 -3.01
CA ASP A 53 0.71 20.95 -3.68
C ASP A 53 1.78 21.44 -4.68
N LEU A 54 3.05 21.34 -4.31
CA LEU A 54 4.17 21.67 -5.18
C LEU A 54 4.27 20.66 -6.33
N ALA A 55 4.13 19.38 -6.03
CA ALA A 55 4.14 18.32 -7.04
C ALA A 55 3.00 18.51 -8.05
N GLU A 56 1.77 18.75 -7.59
CA GLU A 56 0.60 19.02 -8.43
C GLU A 56 0.77 20.27 -9.32
N ARG A 57 1.59 21.25 -8.89
CA ARG A 57 1.92 22.42 -9.71
C ARG A 57 2.87 22.13 -10.87
N TYR A 58 3.84 21.23 -10.66
CA TYR A 58 4.81 20.85 -11.69
C TYR A 58 4.29 19.72 -12.58
N PHE A 59 3.44 18.84 -12.04
CA PHE A 59 2.81 17.73 -12.75
C PHE A 59 1.33 18.05 -12.98
N ILE A 60 1.07 19.00 -13.88
CA ILE A 60 -0.28 19.51 -14.17
C ILE A 60 -1.24 18.39 -14.58
N GLU A 61 -0.72 17.34 -15.23
CA GLU A 61 -1.47 16.15 -15.65
C GLU A 61 -2.15 15.42 -14.46
N TRP A 62 -1.63 15.56 -13.24
CA TRP A 62 -2.23 14.98 -12.03
C TRP A 62 -3.52 15.69 -11.61
N ASN A 63 -3.71 16.96 -11.98
CA ASN A 63 -4.91 17.72 -11.65
C ASN A 63 -6.14 17.26 -12.44
N HIS A 64 -5.95 16.60 -13.59
CA HIS A 64 -7.04 16.12 -14.43
C HIS A 64 -7.64 14.78 -13.95
N HIS A 65 -6.93 14.04 -13.10
CA HIS A 65 -7.30 12.70 -12.68
C HIS A 65 -6.88 12.43 -11.23
N VAL A 66 -7.80 12.65 -10.28
CA VAL A 66 -7.75 12.40 -8.80
C VAL A 66 -6.56 11.57 -8.30
N ARG A 67 -5.29 11.98 -8.37
CA ARG A 67 -4.16 11.17 -7.84
C ARG A 67 -4.18 9.68 -8.26
N CYS A 68 -4.74 9.40 -9.44
CA CYS A 68 -5.09 8.04 -9.88
C CYS A 68 -4.10 7.45 -10.88
N VAL A 69 -3.01 8.17 -11.17
CA VAL A 69 -2.04 7.78 -12.18
C VAL A 69 -0.87 7.03 -11.53
N PRO A 70 -0.26 6.03 -12.20
CA PRO A 70 0.88 5.28 -11.65
C PRO A 70 2.04 6.18 -11.18
N GLU A 71 2.22 7.34 -11.82
CA GLU A 71 3.21 8.36 -11.47
C GLU A 71 2.97 8.94 -10.07
N TYR A 72 1.72 9.05 -9.64
CA TYR A 72 1.39 9.54 -8.30
C TYR A 72 1.87 8.56 -7.22
N ILE A 73 1.58 7.26 -7.38
CA ILE A 73 2.06 6.24 -6.44
C ILE A 73 3.58 6.17 -6.46
N ALA A 74 4.21 6.20 -7.64
CA ALA A 74 5.66 6.21 -7.77
C ALA A 74 6.29 7.42 -7.05
N PHE A 75 5.69 8.61 -7.21
CA PHE A 75 6.12 9.80 -6.50
C PHE A 75 6.01 9.63 -4.99
N ARG A 76 4.91 9.08 -4.49
CA ARG A 76 4.74 8.80 -3.06
C ARG A 76 5.78 7.82 -2.54
N MET A 77 5.99 6.70 -3.24
CA MET A 77 7.00 5.71 -2.87
C MET A 77 8.41 6.31 -2.77
N ILE A 78 8.75 7.26 -3.65
CA ILE A 78 10.08 7.90 -3.67
C ILE A 78 10.21 9.00 -2.62
N ASN A 79 9.20 9.87 -2.48
CA ASN A 79 9.30 11.13 -1.75
C ASN A 79 8.67 11.09 -0.35
N SER A 80 7.83 10.10 -0.04
CA SER A 80 7.29 9.92 1.31
C SER A 80 8.40 9.54 2.28
N LYS A 81 8.41 10.09 3.50
CA LYS A 81 9.30 9.57 4.56
C LYS A 81 8.79 8.23 5.12
N SER A 82 7.50 7.91 4.90
CA SER A 82 6.85 6.66 5.27
C SER A 82 6.96 5.61 4.15
N GLN A 83 8.18 5.33 3.67
CA GLN A 83 8.38 4.42 2.53
C GLN A 83 7.92 2.98 2.80
N LEU A 84 7.97 2.53 4.07
CA LEU A 84 7.48 1.20 4.44
C LEU A 84 5.98 1.06 4.16
N GLU A 85 5.19 2.06 4.54
CA GLU A 85 3.76 2.11 4.27
C GLU A 85 3.45 2.01 2.77
N GLU A 86 4.13 2.83 1.94
CA GLU A 86 3.90 2.80 0.49
C GLU A 86 4.37 1.48 -0.16
N LYS A 87 5.43 0.84 0.36
CA LYS A 87 5.83 -0.51 -0.07
C LYS A 87 4.82 -1.57 0.33
N MET A 88 4.20 -1.44 1.50
CA MET A 88 3.14 -2.36 1.94
C MET A 88 1.90 -2.24 1.06
N ILE A 89 1.54 -1.04 0.60
CA ILE A 89 0.46 -0.86 -0.38
C ILE A 89 0.75 -1.63 -1.66
N LEU A 90 1.97 -1.50 -2.22
CA LEU A 90 2.36 -2.24 -3.43
C LEU A 90 2.33 -3.77 -3.20
N PHE A 91 2.82 -4.23 -2.05
CA PHE A 91 2.75 -5.64 -1.66
C PHE A 91 1.30 -6.14 -1.63
N TRP A 92 0.41 -5.42 -0.94
CA TRP A 92 -0.99 -5.82 -0.82
C TRP A 92 -1.74 -5.73 -2.13
N HIS A 93 -1.52 -4.69 -2.94
CA HIS A 93 -2.12 -4.60 -4.27
C HIS A 93 -1.69 -5.75 -5.19
N GLY A 94 -0.50 -6.33 -4.96
CA GLY A 94 -0.06 -7.56 -5.65
C GLY A 94 -0.80 -8.83 -5.23
N ILE A 95 -1.39 -8.87 -4.03
CA ILE A 95 -2.16 -10.01 -3.50
C ILE A 95 -3.67 -9.79 -3.73
N LEU A 96 -4.16 -8.62 -3.35
CA LEU A 96 -5.54 -8.16 -3.45
C LEU A 96 -5.74 -7.41 -4.78
N CYS A 97 -5.28 -8.00 -5.88
CA CYS A 97 -5.19 -7.30 -7.15
C CYS A 97 -6.54 -7.16 -7.86
N HIS A 98 -6.72 -6.05 -8.58
CA HIS A 98 -7.72 -5.89 -9.64
C HIS A 98 -7.04 -5.45 -10.94
N THR A 99 -7.74 -5.52 -12.08
CA THR A 99 -7.23 -5.02 -13.36
C THR A 99 -7.94 -3.74 -13.80
N ASP A 100 -7.16 -2.76 -14.28
CA ASP A 100 -7.69 -1.52 -14.85
C ASP A 100 -8.54 -1.79 -16.10
N SER A 101 -8.16 -2.78 -16.92
CA SER A 101 -8.89 -3.13 -18.15
C SER A 101 -10.34 -3.52 -17.92
N LYS A 102 -10.66 -4.01 -16.71
CA LYS A 102 -12.03 -4.34 -16.27
C LYS A 102 -12.65 -3.16 -15.55
N ASN A 103 -11.99 -2.60 -14.54
CA ASN A 103 -12.60 -1.59 -13.67
C ASN A 103 -12.83 -0.26 -14.38
N GLN A 104 -11.87 0.19 -15.21
CA GLN A 104 -11.90 1.46 -15.94
C GLN A 104 -12.31 2.67 -15.07
N SER A 105 -12.00 2.59 -13.76
CA SER A 105 -12.37 3.58 -12.76
C SER A 105 -11.17 3.89 -11.90
N GLN A 106 -10.52 4.97 -12.27
CA GLN A 106 -9.39 5.56 -11.58
C GLN A 106 -9.75 5.89 -10.13
N ILE A 107 -10.92 6.50 -9.90
CA ILE A 107 -11.40 6.87 -8.55
C ILE A 107 -11.56 5.65 -7.65
N ALA A 108 -12.10 4.54 -8.19
CA ALA A 108 -12.23 3.30 -7.42
C ALA A 108 -10.85 2.71 -7.08
N SER A 109 -9.91 2.72 -8.03
CA SER A 109 -8.54 2.24 -7.82
C SER A 109 -7.82 3.06 -6.75
N HIS A 110 -7.97 4.39 -6.80
CA HIS A 110 -7.41 5.28 -5.77
C HIS A 110 -8.05 5.03 -4.40
N ALA A 111 -9.36 4.80 -4.33
CA ALA A 111 -10.03 4.45 -3.08
C ALA A 111 -9.47 3.16 -2.46
N GLU A 112 -9.16 2.15 -3.28
CA GLU A 112 -8.49 0.92 -2.81
C GLU A 112 -7.10 1.26 -2.23
N TRP A 113 -6.28 2.06 -2.93
CA TRP A 113 -4.95 2.42 -2.42
C TRP A 113 -5.00 3.20 -1.11
N GLU A 114 -5.95 4.12 -0.96
CA GLU A 114 -6.17 4.83 0.31
C GLU A 114 -6.67 3.88 1.41
N MET A 115 -7.48 2.88 1.07
CA MET A 115 -7.88 1.82 2.00
C MET A 115 -6.68 0.99 2.46
N LEU A 116 -5.84 0.53 1.51
CA LEU A 116 -4.61 -0.21 1.81
C LEU A 116 -3.64 0.62 2.66
N ARG A 117 -3.57 1.94 2.46
CA ARG A 117 -2.75 2.82 3.31
C ARG A 117 -3.29 2.85 4.75
N ARG A 118 -4.60 3.02 4.92
CA ARG A 118 -5.21 3.09 6.26
C ARG A 118 -5.09 1.80 7.08
N CYS A 119 -5.24 0.62 6.46
CA CYS A 119 -5.35 -0.64 7.21
C CYS A 119 -4.34 -1.73 6.80
N GLY A 120 -3.52 -1.52 5.77
CA GLY A 120 -2.56 -2.51 5.27
C GLY A 120 -1.41 -2.83 6.22
N MET A 121 -1.11 -1.96 7.19
CA MET A 121 -0.13 -2.25 8.25
C MET A 121 -0.78 -2.80 9.54
N GLY A 122 -2.10 -2.96 9.55
CA GLY A 122 -2.88 -3.35 10.73
C GLY A 122 -3.30 -4.83 10.73
N SER A 123 -4.50 -5.06 11.26
CA SER A 123 -5.11 -6.39 11.38
C SER A 123 -5.45 -6.97 10.02
N PHE A 124 -4.93 -8.17 9.72
CA PHE A 124 -5.28 -8.89 8.49
C PHE A 124 -6.79 -9.15 8.37
N LYS A 125 -7.46 -9.43 9.49
CA LYS A 125 -8.92 -9.58 9.52
C LYS A 125 -9.63 -8.30 9.05
N ASP A 126 -9.19 -7.14 9.52
CA ASP A 126 -9.84 -5.88 9.19
C ASP A 126 -9.54 -5.49 7.74
N LEU A 127 -8.32 -5.77 7.25
CA LEU A 127 -7.98 -5.64 5.83
C LEU A 127 -8.93 -6.46 4.94
N LEU A 128 -9.18 -7.74 5.28
CA LEU A 128 -10.11 -8.59 4.53
C LEU A 128 -11.56 -8.07 4.56
N ILE A 129 -11.99 -7.47 5.68
CA ILE A 129 -13.31 -6.85 5.79
C ILE A 129 -13.42 -5.58 4.93
N GLU A 130 -12.38 -4.77 4.89
CA GLU A 130 -12.39 -3.52 4.14
C GLU A 130 -12.30 -3.75 2.63
N ILE A 131 -11.45 -4.68 2.16
CA ILE A 131 -11.42 -5.06 0.73
C ILE A 131 -12.73 -5.70 0.28
N SER A 132 -13.49 -6.35 1.17
CA SER A 132 -14.83 -6.88 0.86
C SER A 132 -15.86 -5.82 0.49
N LYS A 133 -15.61 -4.57 0.88
CA LYS A 133 -16.50 -3.42 0.62
C LYS A 133 -15.93 -2.49 -0.44
N ASP A 134 -14.72 -2.77 -0.93
CA ASP A 134 -14.02 -1.90 -1.85
C ASP A 134 -14.73 -1.86 -3.22
N PRO A 135 -15.00 -0.68 -3.81
CA PRO A 135 -15.71 -0.57 -5.08
C PRO A 135 -14.96 -1.21 -6.26
N ALA A 136 -13.64 -1.12 -6.28
CA ALA A 136 -12.80 -1.70 -7.33
C ALA A 136 -12.89 -3.23 -7.27
N MET A 137 -12.79 -3.81 -6.08
CA MET A 137 -12.88 -5.26 -5.88
C MET A 137 -14.30 -5.81 -6.13
N VAL A 138 -15.34 -5.12 -5.64
CA VAL A 138 -16.74 -5.49 -5.84
C VAL A 138 -17.10 -5.55 -7.32
N TYR A 139 -16.60 -4.60 -8.12
CA TYR A 139 -16.77 -4.61 -9.56
C TYR A 139 -15.90 -5.66 -10.24
N PHE A 140 -14.62 -5.77 -9.85
CA PHE A 140 -13.67 -6.70 -10.46
C PHE A 140 -14.11 -8.16 -10.36
N LEU A 141 -14.77 -8.55 -9.26
CA LEU A 141 -15.27 -9.91 -9.06
C LEU A 141 -16.77 -10.06 -9.35
N ASP A 142 -17.37 -9.08 -10.03
CA ASP A 142 -18.77 -9.06 -10.48
C ASP A 142 -19.79 -9.19 -9.34
N ASN A 143 -19.41 -8.85 -8.10
CA ASN A 143 -20.30 -8.96 -6.95
C ASN A 143 -21.47 -7.96 -7.04
N CYS A 144 -21.31 -6.88 -7.81
CA CYS A 144 -22.39 -5.95 -8.17
C CYS A 144 -23.51 -6.58 -9.01
N LEU A 145 -23.28 -7.75 -9.63
CA LEU A 145 -24.29 -8.51 -10.38
C LEU A 145 -25.03 -9.54 -9.52
N SER A 146 -24.62 -9.75 -8.27
CA SER A 146 -25.23 -10.72 -7.37
C SER A 146 -26.65 -10.31 -6.96
N HIS A 147 -27.62 -11.19 -7.14
CA HIS A 147 -29.01 -10.96 -6.73
C HIS A 147 -29.70 -12.26 -6.28
N LYS A 148 -30.88 -12.14 -5.66
CA LYS A 148 -31.60 -13.25 -5.02
C LYS A 148 -31.71 -14.51 -5.89
N ASP A 149 -31.99 -14.33 -7.17
CA ASP A 149 -32.22 -15.44 -8.11
C ASP A 149 -30.95 -15.90 -8.86
N ALA A 150 -29.81 -15.22 -8.66
CA ALA A 150 -28.51 -15.58 -9.22
C ALA A 150 -27.38 -15.05 -8.31
N ILE A 151 -26.95 -15.89 -7.36
CA ILE A 151 -25.89 -15.54 -6.41
C ILE A 151 -24.54 -15.62 -7.12
N ASN A 152 -23.75 -14.56 -7.04
CA ASN A 152 -22.36 -14.59 -7.49
C ASN A 152 -21.43 -15.06 -6.35
N GLU A 153 -20.84 -16.22 -6.54
CA GLU A 153 -19.94 -16.86 -5.56
C GLU A 153 -18.46 -16.48 -5.77
N ASN A 154 -18.14 -15.77 -6.85
CA ASN A 154 -16.77 -15.49 -7.27
C ASN A 154 -15.98 -14.79 -6.14
N TYR A 155 -16.50 -13.71 -5.57
CA TYR A 155 -15.84 -13.02 -4.46
C TYR A 155 -15.57 -13.94 -3.26
N GLY A 156 -16.58 -14.72 -2.85
CA GLY A 156 -16.44 -15.63 -1.72
C GLY A 156 -15.37 -16.69 -1.94
N ARG A 157 -15.28 -17.21 -3.17
CA ARG A 157 -14.23 -18.16 -3.55
C ARG A 157 -12.84 -17.51 -3.54
N GLU A 158 -12.67 -16.38 -4.22
CA GLU A 158 -11.36 -15.71 -4.29
C GLU A 158 -10.88 -15.26 -2.90
N LEU A 159 -11.79 -14.80 -2.04
CA LEU A 159 -11.47 -14.43 -0.66
C LEU A 159 -10.83 -15.59 0.11
N LEU A 160 -11.39 -16.80 -0.02
CA LEU A 160 -10.89 -18.00 0.66
C LEU A 160 -9.63 -18.54 -0.02
N GLU A 161 -9.65 -18.70 -1.34
CA GLU A 161 -8.63 -19.42 -2.09
C GLU A 161 -7.41 -18.57 -2.45
N LEU A 162 -7.60 -17.35 -2.95
CA LEU A 162 -6.49 -16.51 -3.42
C LEU A 162 -6.02 -15.50 -2.37
N PHE A 163 -6.94 -14.92 -1.60
CA PHE A 163 -6.61 -13.79 -0.72
C PHE A 163 -6.30 -14.18 0.72
N SER A 164 -6.65 -15.39 1.17
CA SER A 164 -6.46 -15.77 2.57
C SER A 164 -5.89 -17.18 2.81
N LEU A 165 -6.66 -18.24 2.59
CA LEU A 165 -6.32 -19.60 3.03
C LEU A 165 -5.45 -20.36 2.03
N GLY A 166 -5.41 -19.92 0.77
CA GLY A 166 -4.77 -20.66 -0.31
C GLY A 166 -5.71 -21.69 -0.95
N VAL A 167 -5.36 -22.12 -2.16
CA VAL A 167 -6.07 -23.21 -2.85
C VAL A 167 -5.81 -24.51 -2.10
N GLY A 168 -6.88 -25.25 -1.76
CA GLY A 168 -6.75 -26.61 -1.25
C GLY A 168 -6.06 -27.48 -2.30
N MET A 169 -4.85 -27.95 -2.01
CA MET A 169 -4.22 -28.99 -2.82
C MET A 169 -4.76 -30.33 -2.33
N ASP A 170 -5.66 -30.95 -3.10
CA ASP A 170 -6.03 -32.35 -2.89
C ASP A 170 -4.74 -33.19 -3.00
N GLY A 171 -4.31 -33.75 -1.87
CA GLY A 171 -3.16 -34.66 -1.77
C GLY A 171 -3.52 -36.09 -2.15
#